data_AF-A0A6A4ZM56-F1
#
_entry.id   AF-A0A6A4ZM56-F1
#
_cell.length_a   1.000
_cell.length_b   1.000
_cell.length_c   1.000
_cell.angle_alpha   90.00
_cell.angle_beta   90.00
_cell.angle_gamma   90.00
#
_symmetry.space_group_name_H-M   'P 1'
#
loop_
_entity.id
_entity.type
_entity.pdbx_description
1 polymer ?
#
loop_
_entity_poly.entity_id
_entity_poly.type
_entity_poly.pdbx_seq_one_letter_code
_entity_poly.pdbx_strand_id
1 'polypeptide(L)' 'AYRIVNDVVIKDSDDDGEGGAGSKLSHLLEMTQAENVAVVVSRWYGGILLGPDRFKHIANCARQVLETHGFIHRKTKKQA' A
#
# COMPACT_ATOMS: atom_id res chain seq x y z
N ALA A 1 -2.60 6.37 -3.02
CA ALA A 1 -3.86 5.83 -2.46
C ALA A 1 -4.06 6.36 -1.04
N TYR A 2 -5.30 6.62 -0.63
CA TYR A 2 -5.59 7.08 0.73
C TYR A 2 -6.87 6.44 1.27
N ARG A 3 -6.98 6.38 2.60
CA ARG A 3 -8.19 5.92 3.31
C ARG A 3 -8.38 6.75 4.59
N ILE A 4 -9.47 7.50 4.63
CA ILE A 4 -9.90 8.33 5.77
C ILE A 4 -11.13 7.68 6.38
N VAL A 5 -11.09 7.44 7.69
CA VAL A 5 -12.14 6.73 8.43
C VAL A 5 -12.58 7.57 9.60
N ASN A 6 -13.82 8.05 9.51
CA ASN A 6 -14.58 8.69 10.58
C ASN A 6 -15.99 8.02 10.60
N ASP A 7 -17.08 8.79 10.70
CA ASP A 7 -18.45 8.28 10.55
C ASP A 7 -18.72 7.64 9.18
N VAL A 8 -18.00 8.11 8.17
CA VAL A 8 -17.99 7.56 6.81
C VAL A 8 -16.55 7.24 6.39
N VAL A 9 -16.43 6.26 5.48
CA VAL A 9 -15.14 5.86 4.91
C VAL A 9 -14.98 6.53 3.55
N ILE A 10 -13.97 7.37 3.40
CA ILE A 10 -13.59 7.99 2.13
C ILE A 10 -12.24 7.40 1.71
N LYS A 11 -12.18 6.81 0.52
CA LYS A 11 -10.97 6.21 -0.04
C LYS A 11 -10.90 6.45 -1.54
N ASP A 12 -9.69 6.62 -2.05
CA ASP A 12 -9.43 6.70 -3.49
C ASP A 12 -7.97 6.34 -3.80
N SER A 13 -7.68 6.09 -5.07
CA SER A 13 -6.35 5.76 -5.56
C SER A 13 -6.16 6.13 -7.03
N ASP A 14 -4.94 6.55 -7.36
CA ASP A 14 -4.48 6.78 -8.72
C ASP A 14 -3.29 5.84 -9.02
N ASP A 15 -3.21 5.40 -10.26
CA ASP A 15 -2.14 4.57 -10.80
C ASP A 15 -0.95 5.41 -11.32
N ASP A 16 -1.16 6.69 -11.68
CA ASP A 16 -0.14 7.59 -12.26
C ASP A 16 0.69 6.93 -13.38
N GLY A 17 0.00 6.30 -14.33
CA GLY A 17 0.61 5.58 -15.46
C GLY A 17 1.12 4.16 -15.13
N GLU A 18 1.20 3.78 -13.87
CA GLU A 18 1.53 2.42 -13.42
C GLU A 18 0.25 1.60 -13.21
N GLY A 19 -0.37 1.18 -14.31
CA GLY A 19 -1.68 0.51 -14.30
C GLY A 19 -1.79 -0.63 -13.27
N GLY A 20 -2.78 -0.54 -12.39
CA GLY A 20 -3.08 -1.48 -11.30
C GLY A 20 -2.36 -1.20 -9.98
N ALA A 21 -1.45 -0.23 -9.89
CA ALA A 21 -0.71 0.07 -8.66
C ALA A 21 -1.57 0.77 -7.59
N GLY A 22 -2.38 1.74 -7.98
CA GLY A 22 -3.32 2.47 -7.13
C GLY A 22 -4.32 1.53 -6.48
N SER A 23 -4.98 0.69 -7.26
CA SER A 23 -5.93 -0.31 -6.73
C SER A 23 -5.24 -1.32 -5.79
N LYS A 24 -4.00 -1.73 -6.10
CA LYS A 24 -3.18 -2.57 -5.23
C LYS A 24 -2.89 -1.91 -3.89
N LEU A 25 -2.55 -0.62 -3.88
CA LEU A 25 -2.30 0.14 -2.66
C LEU A 25 -3.58 0.40 -1.87
N SER A 26 -4.70 0.69 -2.54
CA SER A 26 -6.01 0.83 -1.89
C SER A 26 -6.41 -0.45 -1.17
N HIS A 27 -6.29 -1.59 -1.87
CA HIS A 27 -6.55 -2.91 -1.27
C HIS A 27 -5.59 -3.24 -0.11
N LEU A 28 -4.33 -2.83 -0.20
CA LEU A 28 -3.38 -2.97 0.91
C LEU A 28 -3.89 -2.23 2.15
N LEU A 29 -4.27 -0.95 2.03
CA LEU A 29 -4.76 -0.14 3.15
C LEU A 29 -6.00 -0.76 3.81
N GLU A 30 -6.92 -1.31 3.01
CA GLU A 30 -8.11 -2.01 3.51
C GLU A 30 -7.74 -3.29 4.28
N MET A 31 -6.92 -4.15 3.67
CA MET A 31 -6.54 -5.45 4.26
C MET A 31 -5.75 -5.30 5.55
N THR A 32 -4.97 -4.23 5.67
CA THR A 32 -4.18 -3.94 6.88
C THR A 32 -4.92 -3.04 7.87
N GLN A 33 -6.15 -2.62 7.57
CA GLN A 33 -6.93 -1.67 8.36
C GLN A 33 -6.14 -0.39 8.67
N ALA A 34 -5.37 0.09 7.69
CA ALA A 34 -4.68 1.37 7.80
C ALA A 34 -5.71 2.50 7.65
N GLU A 35 -5.73 3.41 8.61
CA GLU A 35 -6.76 4.46 8.74
C GLU A 35 -6.13 5.83 8.84
N ASN A 36 -6.82 6.82 8.29
CA ASN A 36 -6.43 8.22 8.31
C ASN A 36 -5.01 8.44 7.79
N VAL A 37 -4.69 7.75 6.69
CA VAL A 37 -3.37 7.75 6.06
C VAL A 37 -3.48 7.82 4.54
N ALA A 38 -2.53 8.54 3.94
CA ALA A 38 -2.26 8.54 2.51
C ALA A 38 -0.88 7.94 2.25
N VAL A 39 -0.79 7.07 1.24
CA VAL A 39 0.47 6.46 0.81
C VAL A 39 0.74 6.77 -0.66
N VAL A 40 1.97 7.19 -0.92
CA VAL A 40 2.50 7.49 -2.26
C VAL A 40 3.75 6.64 -2.44
N VAL A 41 3.83 5.93 -3.56
CA VAL A 41 4.99 5.11 -3.93
C VAL A 41 5.54 5.65 -5.24
N SER A 42 6.75 6.17 -5.22
CA SER A 42 7.48 6.53 -6.44
C SER A 42 8.26 5.33 -6.97
N ARG A 43 8.22 5.12 -8.28
CA ARG A 43 8.93 4.03 -8.97
C ARG A 43 9.74 4.60 -10.13
N TRP A 44 10.98 4.13 -10.27
CA TRP A 44 11.85 4.43 -11.40
C TRP A 44 12.10 3.19 -12.25
N TYR A 45 12.11 3.36 -13.58
CA TYR A 45 12.44 2.26 -14.50
C TYR A 45 13.95 2.02 -14.52
N GLY A 46 14.37 0.84 -14.04
CA GLY A 46 15.79 0.46 -13.94
C GLY A 46 16.39 -0.22 -15.17
N GLY A 47 15.74 -0.14 -16.34
CA GLY A 47 16.24 -0.77 -17.58
C GLY A 47 15.73 -2.18 -17.86
N ILE A 48 15.00 -2.80 -16.93
CA ILE A 48 14.40 -4.14 -17.11
C ILE A 48 12.90 -4.10 -16.78
N LEU A 49 12.10 -4.77 -17.63
CA LEU A 49 10.68 -4.98 -17.39
C LEU A 49 10.46 -6.02 -16.29
N LEU A 50 10.07 -5.57 -15.11
CA LEU A 50 9.78 -6.44 -13.95
C LEU A 50 8.47 -7.24 -14.07
N GLY A 51 7.63 -6.95 -15.08
CA GLY A 51 6.34 -7.63 -15.23
C GLY A 51 5.49 -7.52 -13.97
N PRO A 52 4.77 -8.58 -13.55
CA PRO A 52 3.94 -8.58 -12.34
C PRO A 52 4.70 -8.35 -11.03
N ASP A 53 6.01 -8.60 -10.98
CA ASP A 53 6.79 -8.49 -9.74
C ASP A 53 6.90 -7.05 -9.24
N ARG A 54 6.78 -6.05 -10.13
CA ARG A 54 6.72 -4.63 -9.74
C ARG A 54 5.64 -4.35 -8.70
N PHE A 55 4.49 -5.04 -8.76
CA PHE A 55 3.41 -4.87 -7.79
C PHE A 55 3.78 -5.41 -6.41
N LYS A 56 4.62 -6.43 -6.33
CA LYS A 56 5.16 -6.93 -5.05
C LYS A 56 6.06 -5.87 -4.43
N HIS A 57 6.93 -5.24 -5.22
CA HIS A 57 7.79 -4.15 -4.74
C HIS A 57 6.97 -2.94 -4.25
N ILE A 58 5.99 -2.51 -5.03
CA ILE A 58 5.10 -1.38 -4.67
C ILE A 58 4.38 -1.67 -3.34
N ALA A 59 3.74 -2.84 -3.22
CA ALA A 59 3.00 -3.20 -2.02
C ALA A 59 3.91 -3.37 -0.80
N ASN A 60 5.11 -3.94 -0.98
CA ASN A 60 6.06 -4.13 0.11
C ASN A 60 6.66 -2.80 0.60
N CYS A 61 6.98 -1.88 -0.31
CA CYS A 61 7.45 -0.54 0.03
C CYS A 61 6.41 0.21 0.88
N ALA A 62 5.16 0.24 0.43
CA ALA A 62 4.06 0.84 1.19
C ALA A 62 3.86 0.18 2.56
N ARG A 63 3.85 -1.17 2.62
CA ARG A 63 3.70 -1.91 3.88
C ARG A 63 4.80 -1.58 4.88
N GLN A 64 6.06 -1.51 4.44
CA GLN A 64 7.19 -1.20 5.32
C GLN A 64 7.05 0.17 5.98
N VAL A 65 6.66 1.20 5.22
CA VAL A 65 6.46 2.55 5.77
C VAL A 65 5.29 2.57 6.76
N LEU A 66 4.18 1.91 6.43
CA LEU A 66 3.03 1.81 7.32
C LEU A 66 3.36 1.08 8.63
N GLU A 67 4.15 0.00 8.57
CA GLU A 67 4.61 -0.72 9.77
C GLU A 67 5.57 0.15 10.60
N THR A 68 6.56 0.75 9.94
CA THR A 68 7.61 1.56 10.61
C THR A 68 7.03 2.74 11.37
N HIS A 69 5.96 3.35 10.84
CA HIS A 69 5.30 4.49 11.46
C HIS A 69 4.04 4.13 12.27
N GLY A 70 3.79 2.83 12.51
CA GLY A 70 2.72 2.38 13.41
C GLY A 70 1.31 2.49 12.86
N PHE A 71 1.13 2.71 11.55
CA PHE A 71 -0.20 2.72 10.91
C PHE A 71 -0.78 1.31 10.77
N ILE A 72 0.06 0.28 10.77
CA ILE A 72 -0.39 -1.11 10.73
C ILE A 72 0.41 -1.95 11.74
N HIS A 73 -0.29 -2.84 12.44
CA HIS A 73 0.33 -3.66 13.48
C HIS A 73 0.89 -4.94 12.87
N ARG A 74 2.15 -5.25 13.22
CA ARG A 74 2.74 -6.55 12.88
C ARG A 74 2.00 -7.63 13.66
N LYS A 75 1.29 -8.53 12.97
CA LYS A 75 0.75 -9.73 13.62
C LYS A 75 1.94 -10.50 14.19
N THR A 76 2.03 -10.57 15.52
CA THR A 76 2.95 -11.48 16.19
C THR A 76 2.59 -12.90 15.74
N LYS A 77 3.55 -13.62 15.15
CA LYS A 77 3.36 -15.06 14.93
C LYS A 77 3.12 -15.68 16.29
N LYS A 78 1.93 -16.23 16.54
CA LYS A 78 1.74 -17.18 17.65
C LYS A 78 2.79 -18.27 17.44
N GLN A 79 3.77 -18.35 18.34
CA GLN A 79 4.62 -19.53 18.44
C GLN A 79 3.68 -20.71 18.72
N ALA A 80 3.71 -21.69 17.82
CA ALA A 80 3.07 -22.99 18.01
C ALA A 80 4.04 -23.89 18.77
#